data_AF-A0A444WXZ7-F1
#
_entry.id   AF-A0A444WXZ7-F1
#
_cell.length_a   1.000
_cell.length_b   1.000
_cell.length_c   1.000
_cell.angle_alpha   90.00
_cell.angle_beta   90.00
_cell.angle_gamma   90.00
#
_symmetry.space_group_name_H-M   'P 1'
#
loop_
_entity.id
_entity.type
_entity.pdbx_description
1 polymer ?
#
loop_
_entity_poly.entity_id
_entity_poly.type
_entity_poly.pdbx_seq_one_letter_code
_entity_poly.pdbx_strand_id
1 'polypeptide(L)'
;METLYYVIVLCVISFVVLVLPNDFSIADTDLQRGSECSQADYSVKGEESERNLQSLLDSLASNVVDHHGFYQASVGKKSNKVYGAVLCRGDVSAKNCSNCTLESIKVATRDCSKSRDVAIWFTWCFLRYSNESFFGVMESTAAAITNDTDFDESYVVPEGLEFMIGIAGSAPEQPYMFQTSVLNSSRYGMAQCTRDISRVDCRACLDSQFSIFRNVIGNKRRWEIYGHNCFMWYNDYQFYSNVTTLLSDARKTSCGGIFEIVVTIAAFLLVL
;
A
#
# COMPACT_ATOMS: atom_id res chain seq x y z
N MET A 1 8.80 10.17 54.88
CA MET A 1 7.66 10.32 53.93
C MET A 1 8.17 10.45 52.51
N GLU A 2 9.15 11.31 52.24
CA GLU A 2 9.73 11.46 50.89
C GLU A 2 10.31 10.16 50.30
N THR A 3 11.06 9.39 51.08
CA THR A 3 11.67 8.13 50.60
C THR A 3 10.64 7.09 50.18
N LEU A 4 9.49 7.04 50.88
CA LEU A 4 8.39 6.13 50.56
C LEU A 4 7.65 6.59 49.30
N TYR A 5 7.48 7.90 49.12
CA TYR A 5 6.91 8.49 47.92
C TYR A 5 7.74 8.17 46.66
N TYR A 6 9.07 8.34 46.71
CA TYR A 6 9.94 8.00 45.58
C TYR A 6 9.88 6.52 45.20
N VAL A 7 9.81 5.62 46.18
CA VAL A 7 9.68 4.18 45.94
C VAL A 7 8.35 3.85 45.25
N ILE A 8 7.25 4.47 45.68
CA ILE A 8 5.92 4.28 45.06
C ILE A 8 5.93 4.78 43.61
N VAL A 9 6.48 5.97 43.35
CA VAL A 9 6.56 6.54 42.00
C VAL A 9 7.39 5.64 41.07
N LEU A 10 8.53 5.13 41.53
CA LEU A 10 9.38 4.23 40.74
C LEU A 10 8.68 2.88 40.46
N CYS A 11 7.97 2.32 41.43
CA CYS A 11 7.18 1.10 41.24
C CYS A 11 6.05 1.30 40.23
N VAL A 12 5.36 2.45 40.26
CA VAL A 12 4.30 2.79 39.29
C VAL A 12 4.88 2.96 37.89
N ILE A 13 6.00 3.67 37.74
CA ILE A 13 6.67 3.82 36.44
C ILE A 13 7.11 2.47 35.89
N SER A 14 7.75 1.63 36.73
CA SER A 14 8.19 0.29 36.32
C SER A 14 7.01 -0.60 35.94
N PHE A 15 5.90 -0.54 36.67
CA PHE A 15 4.68 -1.28 36.35
C PHE A 15 4.03 -0.77 35.06
N VAL A 16 3.97 0.54 34.83
CA VAL A 16 3.44 1.12 33.58
C VAL A 16 4.29 0.69 32.39
N VAL A 17 5.63 0.71 32.49
CA VAL A 17 6.53 0.25 31.43
C VAL A 17 6.36 -1.25 31.15
N LEU A 18 6.06 -2.06 32.18
CA LEU A 18 5.80 -3.50 32.03
C LEU A 18 4.40 -3.82 31.46
N VAL A 19 3.44 -2.92 31.65
CA VAL A 19 2.03 -3.09 31.19
C VAL A 19 1.80 -2.47 29.82
N LEU A 20 2.65 -1.54 29.37
CA LEU A 20 2.66 -1.11 27.97
C LEU A 20 3.15 -2.29 27.12
N PRO A 21 2.32 -2.84 26.22
CA PRO A 21 2.81 -3.86 25.28
C PRO A 21 3.93 -3.24 24.45
N ASN A 22 5.11 -3.89 24.44
CA ASN A 22 6.24 -3.55 23.56
C ASN A 22 5.96 -3.86 22.08
N ASP A 23 4.73 -4.22 21.73
CA ASP A 23 4.31 -4.36 20.35
C ASP A 23 4.12 -2.95 19.77
N PHE A 24 5.20 -2.39 19.23
CA PHE A 24 5.09 -1.41 18.16
C PHE A 24 4.34 -2.09 17.01
N SER A 25 3.02 -2.02 17.04
CA SER A 25 2.20 -2.32 15.87
C SER A 25 2.59 -1.30 14.82
N ILE A 26 3.34 -1.73 13.81
CA ILE A 26 3.58 -0.89 12.63
C ILE A 26 2.22 -0.73 11.97
N ALA A 27 1.59 0.41 12.23
CA ALA A 27 0.34 0.76 11.59
C ALA A 27 0.57 0.79 10.08
N ASP A 28 -0.18 -0.03 9.35
CA ASP A 28 -0.28 0.10 7.90
C ASP A 28 -0.64 1.55 7.58
N THR A 29 0.22 2.21 6.81
CA THR A 29 0.20 3.66 6.57
C THR A 29 0.35 3.92 5.09
N ASP A 30 -0.35 4.95 4.60
CA ASP A 30 -0.21 5.43 3.24
C ASP A 30 1.13 6.16 3.03
N LEU A 31 2.02 5.59 2.24
CA LEU A 31 3.34 6.15 1.97
C LEU A 31 3.55 6.21 0.46
N GLN A 32 4.04 7.34 -0.04
CA GLN A 32 4.53 7.43 -1.42
C GLN A 32 5.78 6.57 -1.58
N ARG A 33 5.76 5.64 -2.52
CA ARG A 33 6.83 4.66 -2.77
C ARG A 33 7.62 4.97 -4.02
N GLY A 34 7.03 5.66 -4.98
CA GLY A 34 7.74 6.08 -6.19
C GLY A 34 6.88 6.95 -7.11
N SER A 35 7.53 7.52 -8.11
CA SER A 35 6.89 8.22 -9.22
C SER A 35 7.73 8.06 -10.48
N GLU A 36 7.07 7.80 -11.59
CA GLU A 36 7.65 7.83 -12.92
C GLU A 36 6.90 8.88 -13.75
N CYS A 37 7.67 9.77 -14.37
CA CYS A 37 7.15 10.82 -15.22
C CYS A 37 7.86 10.76 -16.58
N SER A 38 7.10 10.78 -17.67
CA SER A 38 7.68 10.94 -19.02
C SER A 38 8.48 12.24 -19.14
N GLN A 39 9.32 12.34 -20.18
CA GLN A 39 9.97 13.60 -20.53
C GLN A 39 8.92 14.72 -20.64
N ALA A 40 9.30 15.91 -20.17
CA ALA A 40 8.44 17.07 -20.20
C ALA A 40 8.07 17.42 -21.64
N ASP A 41 6.79 17.56 -21.92
CA ASP A 41 6.32 18.06 -23.20
C ASP A 41 6.03 19.56 -23.09
N TYR A 42 6.95 20.36 -23.65
CA TYR A 42 6.84 21.81 -23.74
C TYR A 42 6.09 22.28 -24.98
N SER A 43 5.68 21.38 -25.88
CA SER A 43 4.73 21.72 -26.93
C SER A 43 3.51 22.30 -26.25
N VAL A 44 3.08 23.48 -26.68
CA VAL A 44 1.95 24.24 -26.09
C VAL A 44 0.90 23.24 -25.63
N LYS A 45 0.78 23.04 -24.29
CA LYS A 45 -0.29 22.21 -23.74
C LYS A 45 -1.55 22.77 -24.38
N GLY A 46 -2.20 21.99 -25.26
CA GLY A 46 -3.50 22.41 -25.71
C GLY A 46 -4.34 22.58 -24.45
N GLU A 47 -4.92 23.76 -24.22
CA GLU A 47 -5.80 24.00 -23.06
C GLU A 47 -6.87 22.90 -22.94
N GLU A 48 -7.22 22.27 -24.06
CA GLU A 48 -8.06 21.08 -24.13
C GLU A 48 -7.43 19.84 -23.48
N SER A 49 -6.16 19.51 -23.73
CA SER A 49 -5.50 18.35 -23.13
C SER A 49 -5.35 18.49 -21.61
N GLU A 50 -5.08 19.70 -21.11
CA GLU A 50 -5.02 19.96 -19.67
C GLU A 50 -6.40 19.85 -19.01
N ARG A 51 -7.46 20.38 -19.65
CA ARG A 51 -8.84 20.19 -19.19
C ARG A 51 -9.28 18.72 -19.22
N ASN A 52 -8.89 17.97 -20.27
CA ASN A 52 -9.20 16.55 -20.39
C ASN A 52 -8.48 15.73 -19.32
N LEU A 53 -7.22 16.05 -19.01
CA LEU A 53 -6.49 15.44 -17.91
C LEU A 53 -7.16 15.74 -16.57
N GLN A 54 -7.52 17.01 -16.29
CA GLN A 54 -8.21 17.34 -15.04
C GLN A 54 -9.54 16.59 -14.91
N SER A 55 -10.34 16.59 -15.98
CA SER A 55 -11.62 15.86 -16.00
C SER A 55 -11.44 14.34 -15.82
N LEU A 56 -10.34 13.79 -16.34
CA LEU A 56 -9.98 12.38 -16.12
C LEU A 56 -9.65 12.13 -14.65
N LEU A 57 -8.78 12.94 -14.04
CA LEU A 57 -8.37 12.79 -12.63
C LEU A 57 -9.58 12.93 -11.68
N ASP A 58 -10.47 13.90 -11.94
CA ASP A 58 -11.72 14.07 -11.19
C ASP A 58 -12.64 12.85 -11.32
N SER A 59 -12.74 12.28 -12.53
CA SER A 59 -13.50 11.06 -12.78
C SER A 59 -12.92 9.86 -12.02
N LEU A 60 -11.60 9.71 -12.02
CA LEU A 60 -10.92 8.64 -11.26
C LEU A 60 -11.23 8.76 -9.76
N ALA A 61 -11.05 9.95 -9.18
CA ALA A 61 -11.31 10.19 -7.77
C ALA A 61 -12.77 9.95 -7.36
N SER A 62 -13.72 10.32 -8.24
CA SER A 62 -15.15 10.19 -7.96
C SER A 62 -15.67 8.74 -8.05
N ASN A 63 -15.04 7.90 -8.87
CA ASN A 63 -15.59 6.58 -9.22
C ASN A 63 -14.83 5.40 -8.60
N VAL A 64 -13.61 5.59 -8.09
CA VAL A 64 -12.77 4.48 -7.61
C VAL A 64 -13.43 3.65 -6.50
N VAL A 65 -14.13 4.30 -5.56
CA VAL A 65 -14.79 3.63 -4.44
C VAL A 65 -15.99 2.81 -4.92
N ASP A 66 -16.83 3.41 -5.76
CA ASP A 66 -18.04 2.78 -6.31
C ASP A 66 -17.71 1.58 -7.21
N HIS A 67 -16.50 1.55 -7.76
CA HIS A 67 -15.98 0.43 -8.55
C HIS A 67 -15.08 -0.49 -7.74
N HIS A 68 -15.22 -0.55 -6.41
CA HIS A 68 -14.48 -1.48 -5.54
C HIS A 68 -12.96 -1.35 -5.67
N GLY A 69 -12.45 -0.12 -5.62
CA GLY A 69 -11.02 0.15 -5.52
C GLY A 69 -10.25 0.07 -6.84
N PHE A 70 -10.90 -0.10 -7.99
CA PHE A 70 -10.22 0.14 -9.27
C PHE A 70 -11.15 0.66 -10.34
N TYR A 71 -10.72 1.71 -11.00
CA TYR A 71 -11.49 2.38 -12.03
C TYR A 71 -10.54 2.88 -13.10
N GLN A 72 -10.97 2.77 -14.35
CA GLN A 72 -10.25 3.27 -15.51
C GLN A 72 -11.19 4.08 -16.38
N ALA A 73 -10.69 5.15 -16.96
CA ALA A 73 -11.46 6.05 -17.79
C ALA A 73 -10.60 6.67 -18.89
N SER A 74 -11.27 7.23 -19.90
CA SER A 74 -10.60 8.06 -20.89
C SER A 74 -11.43 9.29 -21.18
N VAL A 75 -10.77 10.43 -21.39
CA VAL A 75 -11.41 11.72 -21.69
C VAL A 75 -10.77 12.33 -22.92
N GLY A 76 -11.56 13.01 -23.75
CA GLY A 76 -11.10 13.66 -24.97
C GLY A 76 -11.21 12.79 -26.23
N LYS A 77 -10.72 13.32 -27.35
CA LYS A 77 -10.78 12.69 -28.68
C LYS A 77 -9.47 12.89 -29.44
N LYS A 78 -9.16 11.97 -30.35
CA LYS A 78 -7.99 12.03 -31.24
C LYS A 78 -6.71 12.35 -30.44
N SER A 79 -5.98 13.40 -30.81
CA SER A 79 -4.70 13.82 -30.21
C SER A 79 -4.80 14.32 -28.76
N ASN A 80 -6.00 14.68 -28.30
CA ASN A 80 -6.22 15.21 -26.95
C ASN A 80 -6.84 14.17 -26.01
N LYS A 81 -6.89 12.90 -26.44
CA LYS A 81 -7.43 11.81 -25.63
C LYS A 81 -6.39 11.38 -24.58
N VAL A 82 -6.83 11.23 -23.34
CA VAL A 82 -6.02 10.78 -22.21
C VAL A 82 -6.69 9.58 -21.58
N TYR A 83 -5.89 8.59 -21.18
CA TYR A 83 -6.30 7.37 -20.51
C TYR A 83 -5.76 7.39 -19.09
N GLY A 84 -6.53 6.90 -18.13
CA GLY A 84 -6.07 6.78 -16.76
C GLY A 84 -6.73 5.66 -16.01
N ALA A 85 -6.03 5.16 -15.01
CA ALA A 85 -6.51 4.13 -14.11
C ALA A 85 -6.00 4.40 -12.70
N VAL A 86 -6.79 4.01 -11.72
CA VAL A 86 -6.38 3.93 -10.32
C VAL A 86 -6.69 2.54 -9.78
N LEU A 87 -5.78 1.99 -8.99
CA LEU A 87 -5.92 0.72 -8.28
C LEU A 87 -5.60 0.96 -6.81
N CYS A 88 -6.56 0.74 -5.92
CA CYS A 88 -6.34 0.63 -4.49
C CYS A 88 -5.96 -0.81 -4.13
N ARG A 89 -5.17 -0.97 -3.07
CA ARG A 89 -4.83 -2.28 -2.52
C ARG A 89 -6.09 -2.98 -2.02
N GLY A 90 -6.23 -4.28 -2.27
CA GLY A 90 -7.52 -4.98 -2.14
C GLY A 90 -8.13 -5.04 -0.73
N ASP A 91 -7.34 -4.77 0.31
CA ASP A 91 -7.77 -4.73 1.71
C ASP A 91 -8.05 -3.31 2.25
N VAL A 92 -7.82 -2.27 1.45
CA VAL A 92 -7.94 -0.87 1.87
C VAL A 92 -9.41 -0.44 1.92
N SER A 93 -9.82 0.20 3.01
CA SER A 93 -11.18 0.72 3.17
C SER A 93 -11.55 1.75 2.09
N ALA A 94 -12.84 1.90 1.79
CA ALA A 94 -13.34 2.91 0.85
C ALA A 94 -12.80 4.33 1.13
N LYS A 95 -12.76 4.73 2.41
CA LYS A 95 -12.24 6.03 2.83
C LYS A 95 -10.74 6.17 2.54
N ASN A 96 -9.95 5.16 2.89
CA ASN A 96 -8.51 5.18 2.69
C ASN A 96 -8.16 5.11 1.19
N CYS A 97 -8.91 4.34 0.41
CA CYS A 97 -8.77 4.27 -1.04
C CYS A 97 -9.06 5.63 -1.71
N SER A 98 -10.15 6.31 -1.30
CA SER A 98 -10.47 7.67 -1.76
C SER A 98 -9.36 8.66 -1.40
N ASN A 99 -8.89 8.65 -0.14
CA ASN A 99 -7.81 9.52 0.31
C ASN A 99 -6.51 9.29 -0.47
N CYS A 100 -6.06 8.04 -0.61
CA CYS A 100 -4.86 7.70 -1.37
C CYS A 100 -4.98 8.16 -2.83
N THR A 101 -6.16 7.97 -3.43
CA THR A 101 -6.42 8.43 -4.80
C THR A 101 -6.22 9.94 -4.91
N LEU A 102 -6.81 10.73 -3.99
CA LEU A 102 -6.64 12.18 -3.98
C LEU A 102 -5.19 12.62 -3.74
N GLU A 103 -4.46 11.96 -2.84
CA GLU A 103 -3.04 12.27 -2.59
C GLU A 103 -2.15 11.91 -3.78
N SER A 104 -2.37 10.76 -4.41
CA SER A 104 -1.64 10.37 -5.63
C SER A 104 -1.87 11.36 -6.79
N ILE A 105 -3.09 11.89 -6.93
CA ILE A 105 -3.41 12.94 -7.92
C ILE A 105 -2.68 14.24 -7.59
N LYS A 106 -2.64 14.66 -6.33
CA LYS A 106 -1.89 15.85 -5.90
C LYS A 106 -0.40 15.71 -6.19
N VAL A 107 0.18 14.54 -5.89
CA VAL A 107 1.58 14.25 -6.22
C VAL A 107 1.80 14.28 -7.73
N ALA A 108 0.95 13.62 -8.52
CA ALA A 108 1.10 13.58 -9.97
C ALA A 108 1.06 14.99 -10.61
N THR A 109 0.14 15.84 -10.15
CA THR A 109 -0.02 17.20 -10.68
C THR A 109 1.10 18.15 -10.24
N ARG A 110 1.67 17.93 -9.05
CA ARG A 110 2.83 18.68 -8.53
C ARG A 110 4.13 18.25 -9.18
N ASP A 111 4.44 16.95 -9.15
CA ASP A 111 5.78 16.42 -9.44
C ASP A 111 5.94 16.07 -10.93
N CYS A 112 4.86 15.68 -11.61
CA CYS A 112 4.86 15.34 -13.04
C CYS A 112 4.06 16.36 -13.89
N SER A 113 4.02 17.64 -13.50
CA SER A 113 3.12 18.67 -14.07
C SER A 113 3.19 18.87 -15.60
N LYS A 114 4.27 18.43 -16.26
CA LYS A 114 4.51 18.56 -17.71
C LYS A 114 4.62 17.21 -18.44
N SER A 115 4.36 16.11 -17.75
CA SER A 115 4.48 14.76 -18.31
C SER A 115 3.14 14.27 -18.85
N ARG A 116 3.19 13.41 -19.86
CA ARG A 116 2.00 12.84 -20.50
C ARG A 116 1.77 11.38 -20.15
N ASP A 117 2.83 10.67 -19.79
CA ASP A 117 2.79 9.33 -19.21
C ASP A 117 3.34 9.41 -17.78
N VAL A 118 2.50 9.04 -16.81
CA VAL A 118 2.77 9.20 -15.39
C VAL A 118 2.26 8.00 -14.62
N ALA A 119 3.09 7.52 -13.71
CA ALA A 119 2.78 6.46 -12.76
C ALA A 119 3.19 6.90 -11.35
N ILE A 120 2.27 6.85 -10.39
CA ILE A 120 2.49 7.23 -8.99
C ILE A 120 2.12 6.05 -8.10
N TRP A 121 3.06 5.61 -7.27
CA TRP A 121 2.87 4.49 -6.36
C TRP A 121 2.80 4.97 -4.92
N PHE A 122 1.72 4.58 -4.26
CA PHE A 122 1.56 4.62 -2.82
C PHE A 122 1.39 3.20 -2.30
N THR A 123 1.53 3.02 -0.99
CA THR A 123 1.25 1.72 -0.35
C THR A 123 -0.24 1.34 -0.46
N TRP A 124 -1.15 2.31 -0.50
CA TRP A 124 -2.57 2.00 -0.58
C TRP A 124 -3.16 2.08 -1.97
N CYS A 125 -2.48 2.73 -2.92
CA CYS A 125 -2.98 2.85 -4.28
C CYS A 125 -1.89 3.13 -5.32
N PHE A 126 -2.24 2.89 -6.57
CA PHE A 126 -1.45 3.15 -7.75
C PHE A 126 -2.28 3.98 -8.73
N LEU A 127 -1.73 5.11 -9.19
CA LEU A 127 -2.32 5.98 -10.20
C LEU A 127 -1.46 5.95 -11.46
N ARG A 128 -2.07 5.73 -12.63
CA ARG A 128 -1.42 5.87 -13.94
C ARG A 128 -2.28 6.68 -14.88
N TYR A 129 -1.66 7.58 -15.65
CA TYR A 129 -2.29 8.18 -16.82
C TYR A 129 -1.31 8.30 -17.98
N SER A 130 -1.82 8.18 -19.20
CA SER A 130 -1.03 8.30 -20.43
C SER A 130 -1.87 8.90 -21.57
N ASN A 131 -1.20 9.52 -22.56
CA ASN A 131 -1.82 9.87 -23.84
C ASN A 131 -1.95 8.66 -24.78
N GLU A 132 -1.32 7.54 -24.43
CA GLU A 132 -1.48 6.25 -25.11
C GLU A 132 -2.31 5.30 -24.24
N SER A 133 -3.06 4.40 -24.89
CA SER A 133 -3.88 3.45 -24.14
C SER A 133 -3.00 2.31 -23.64
N PHE A 134 -3.04 2.06 -22.33
CA PHE A 134 -2.37 0.93 -21.67
C PHE A 134 -3.37 -0.13 -21.17
N PHE A 135 -4.67 0.05 -21.43
CA PHE A 135 -5.72 -0.82 -20.89
C PHE A 135 -5.64 -2.23 -21.45
N GLY A 136 -5.56 -3.21 -20.56
CA GLY A 136 -5.47 -4.63 -20.92
C GLY A 136 -4.16 -5.01 -21.58
N VAL A 137 -3.14 -4.14 -21.53
CA VAL A 137 -1.80 -4.43 -21.99
C VAL A 137 -0.95 -4.78 -20.78
N MET A 138 -0.43 -6.00 -20.75
CA MET A 138 0.49 -6.42 -19.71
C MET A 138 1.86 -5.79 -19.93
N GLU A 139 2.32 -4.99 -18.98
CA GLU A 139 3.67 -4.45 -18.92
C GLU A 139 4.47 -5.13 -17.80
N SER A 140 5.71 -5.52 -18.10
CA SER A 140 6.64 -6.08 -17.11
C SER A 140 7.46 -5.01 -16.38
N THR A 141 7.19 -3.73 -16.62
CA THR A 141 7.88 -2.61 -15.98
C THR A 141 7.57 -2.60 -14.49
N ALA A 142 8.64 -2.59 -13.68
CA ALA A 142 8.54 -2.61 -12.23
C ALA A 142 9.85 -2.17 -11.57
N ALA A 143 9.76 -1.88 -10.28
CA ALA A 143 10.88 -1.61 -9.39
C ALA A 143 10.71 -2.37 -8.06
N ALA A 144 11.82 -2.80 -7.47
CA ALA A 144 11.84 -3.42 -6.16
C ALA A 144 12.39 -2.44 -5.10
N ILE A 145 11.68 -2.31 -3.99
CA ILE A 145 12.14 -1.65 -2.78
C ILE A 145 12.55 -2.74 -1.80
N THR A 146 13.77 -2.65 -1.29
CA THR A 146 14.31 -3.65 -0.38
C THR A 146 15.18 -3.01 0.69
N ASN A 147 15.42 -3.72 1.79
CA ASN A 147 16.41 -3.30 2.80
C ASN A 147 17.74 -4.02 2.56
N ASP A 148 18.81 -3.26 2.28
CA ASP A 148 20.14 -3.80 2.02
C ASP A 148 20.92 -4.24 3.25
N THR A 149 20.38 -4.02 4.46
CA THR A 149 21.03 -4.38 5.72
C THR A 149 20.24 -5.39 6.56
N ASP A 150 19.06 -5.81 6.11
CA ASP A 150 18.18 -6.73 6.85
C ASP A 150 17.88 -7.99 6.05
N PHE A 151 18.39 -9.11 6.56
CA PHE A 151 18.42 -10.39 5.88
C PHE A 151 17.77 -11.48 6.71
N ASP A 152 17.14 -12.41 6.00
CA ASP A 152 16.68 -13.65 6.58
C ASP A 152 17.81 -14.67 6.69
N GLU A 153 17.66 -15.54 7.70
CA GLU A 153 18.48 -16.71 7.85
C GLU A 153 18.34 -17.59 6.60
N SER A 154 19.44 -18.20 6.17
CA SER A 154 19.50 -18.90 4.87
C SER A 154 18.47 -20.03 4.74
N TYR A 155 18.05 -20.63 5.86
CA TYR A 155 17.05 -21.70 5.87
C TYR A 155 15.60 -21.21 5.71
N VAL A 156 15.31 -19.93 5.99
CA VAL A 156 13.97 -19.32 5.83
C VAL A 156 13.71 -18.93 4.36
N VAL A 157 14.78 -18.59 3.64
CA VAL A 157 14.70 -18.04 2.27
C VAL A 157 13.95 -18.97 1.31
N PRO A 158 14.22 -20.28 1.21
CA PRO A 158 13.50 -21.16 0.28
C PRO A 158 11.99 -21.20 0.58
N GLU A 159 11.62 -21.32 1.85
CA GLU A 159 10.22 -21.37 2.28
C GLU A 159 9.49 -20.06 1.99
N GLY A 160 10.15 -18.91 2.22
CA GLY A 160 9.61 -17.59 1.89
C GLY A 160 9.38 -17.39 0.39
N LEU A 161 10.24 -17.93 -0.47
CA LEU A 161 10.10 -17.84 -1.92
C LEU A 161 8.97 -18.75 -2.44
N GLU A 162 8.90 -20.00 -1.97
CA GLU A 162 7.81 -20.91 -2.32
C GLU A 162 6.45 -20.35 -1.87
N PHE A 163 6.42 -19.74 -0.68
CA PHE A 163 5.26 -19.04 -0.17
C PHE A 163 4.79 -17.92 -1.12
N MET A 164 5.71 -17.05 -1.57
CA MET A 164 5.35 -15.97 -2.49
C MET A 164 4.96 -16.47 -3.89
N ILE A 165 5.55 -17.57 -4.37
CA ILE A 165 5.09 -18.25 -5.60
C ILE A 165 3.65 -18.75 -5.45
N GLY A 166 3.30 -19.30 -4.28
CA GLY A 166 1.94 -19.75 -3.98
C GLY A 166 0.92 -18.61 -3.97
N ILE A 167 1.26 -17.47 -3.36
CA ILE A 167 0.42 -16.27 -3.36
C ILE A 167 0.25 -15.73 -4.78
N ALA A 168 1.36 -15.56 -5.51
CA ALA A 168 1.35 -15.09 -6.89
C ALA A 168 0.50 -15.98 -7.81
N GLY A 169 0.53 -17.29 -7.58
CA GLY A 169 -0.27 -18.23 -8.33
C GLY A 169 -1.76 -18.23 -8.02
N SER A 170 -2.14 -17.78 -6.83
CA SER A 170 -3.52 -17.75 -6.37
C SER A 170 -4.21 -16.43 -6.70
N ALA A 171 -3.48 -15.30 -6.65
CA ALA A 171 -4.02 -13.96 -6.85
C ALA A 171 -4.91 -13.78 -8.11
N PRO A 172 -4.57 -14.30 -9.31
CA PRO A 172 -5.42 -14.14 -10.49
C PRO A 172 -6.83 -14.73 -10.36
N GLU A 173 -7.00 -15.73 -9.50
CA GLU A 173 -8.26 -16.44 -9.29
C GLU A 173 -9.11 -15.85 -8.15
N GLN A 174 -8.55 -14.93 -7.37
CA GLN A 174 -9.23 -14.33 -6.23
C GLN A 174 -10.08 -13.12 -6.62
N PRO A 175 -11.09 -12.77 -5.80
CA PRO A 175 -11.78 -11.48 -5.91
C PRO A 175 -10.77 -10.33 -5.98
N TYR A 176 -11.05 -9.36 -6.85
CA TYR A 176 -10.20 -8.18 -7.09
C TYR A 176 -8.78 -8.48 -7.59
N MET A 177 -8.48 -9.73 -7.96
CA MET A 177 -7.13 -10.19 -8.31
C MET A 177 -6.10 -9.88 -7.22
N PHE A 178 -6.51 -10.00 -5.95
CA PHE A 178 -5.71 -9.69 -4.77
C PHE A 178 -5.68 -10.88 -3.83
N GLN A 179 -4.49 -11.23 -3.35
CA GLN A 179 -4.30 -12.31 -2.38
C GLN A 179 -3.32 -11.89 -1.31
N THR A 180 -3.63 -12.23 -0.06
CA THR A 180 -2.70 -12.16 1.07
C THR A 180 -2.55 -13.52 1.72
N SER A 181 -1.44 -13.75 2.42
CA SER A 181 -1.27 -14.94 3.26
C SER A 181 -0.22 -14.69 4.35
N VAL A 182 -0.14 -15.64 5.28
CA VAL A 182 0.83 -15.66 6.37
C VAL A 182 1.55 -17.01 6.40
N LEU A 183 2.87 -16.97 6.43
CA LEU A 183 3.74 -18.13 6.61
C LEU A 183 4.26 -18.14 8.06
N ASN A 184 4.07 -19.27 8.75
CA ASN A 184 4.58 -19.54 10.10
C ASN A 184 4.32 -18.40 11.11
N SER A 185 3.18 -17.73 10.98
CA SER A 185 2.76 -16.59 11.81
C SER A 185 3.76 -15.42 11.90
N SER A 186 4.75 -15.37 11.01
CA SER A 186 5.90 -14.45 11.10
C SER A 186 6.31 -13.84 9.77
N ARG A 187 5.78 -14.34 8.64
CA ARG A 187 6.02 -13.79 7.32
C ARG A 187 4.70 -13.52 6.64
N TYR A 188 4.55 -12.32 6.10
CA TYR A 188 3.31 -11.79 5.53
C TYR A 188 3.58 -11.48 4.07
N GLY A 189 2.70 -11.99 3.21
CA GLY A 189 2.84 -11.83 1.77
C GLY A 189 1.56 -11.28 1.14
N MET A 190 1.71 -10.53 0.06
CA MET A 190 0.61 -10.19 -0.84
C MET A 190 1.01 -10.27 -2.31
N ALA A 191 0.04 -10.51 -3.17
CA ALA A 191 0.14 -10.26 -4.59
C ALA A 191 -1.15 -9.61 -5.11
N GLN A 192 -1.01 -8.68 -6.05
CA GLN A 192 -2.13 -7.99 -6.67
C GLN A 192 -1.90 -7.75 -8.15
N CYS A 193 -2.96 -7.79 -8.95
CA CYS A 193 -2.96 -7.31 -10.32
C CYS A 193 -3.96 -6.17 -10.55
N THR A 194 -3.70 -5.34 -11.55
CA THR A 194 -4.72 -4.46 -12.12
C THR A 194 -5.80 -5.31 -12.80
N ARG A 195 -7.05 -4.83 -12.77
CA ARG A 195 -8.20 -5.65 -13.18
C ARG A 195 -8.57 -5.47 -14.66
N ASP A 196 -7.73 -4.80 -15.44
CA ASP A 196 -7.86 -4.63 -16.88
C ASP A 196 -7.15 -5.71 -17.68
N ILE A 197 -6.21 -6.45 -17.09
CA ILE A 197 -5.50 -7.57 -17.73
C ILE A 197 -6.19 -8.92 -17.45
N SER A 198 -5.91 -9.92 -18.29
CA SER A 198 -6.48 -11.27 -18.12
C SER A 198 -5.86 -12.01 -16.94
N ARG A 199 -6.49 -13.10 -16.47
CA ARG A 199 -5.90 -13.96 -15.41
C ARG A 199 -4.56 -14.56 -15.83
N VAL A 200 -4.43 -14.91 -17.12
CA VAL A 200 -3.19 -15.46 -17.69
C VAL A 200 -2.10 -14.39 -17.68
N ASP A 201 -2.42 -13.17 -18.10
CA ASP A 201 -1.47 -12.05 -18.08
C ASP A 201 -1.10 -11.65 -16.66
N CYS A 202 -2.05 -11.68 -15.72
CA CYS A 202 -1.78 -11.41 -14.30
C CYS A 202 -0.77 -12.41 -13.75
N ARG A 203 -0.96 -13.71 -14.04
CA ARG A 203 -0.02 -14.76 -13.65
C ARG A 203 1.36 -14.54 -14.27
N ALA A 204 1.41 -14.28 -15.58
CA ALA A 204 2.65 -14.02 -16.30
C ALA A 204 3.39 -12.78 -15.78
N CYS A 205 2.67 -11.71 -15.42
CA CYS A 205 3.22 -10.50 -14.84
C CYS A 205 3.91 -10.79 -13.51
N LEU A 206 3.22 -11.47 -12.59
CA LEU A 206 3.73 -11.82 -11.26
C LEU A 206 4.95 -12.75 -11.35
N ASP A 207 4.88 -13.79 -12.18
CA ASP A 207 6.00 -14.72 -12.39
C ASP A 207 7.22 -14.00 -13.02
N SER A 208 6.98 -13.11 -13.99
CA SER A 208 8.03 -12.32 -14.65
C SER A 208 8.74 -11.38 -13.67
N GLN A 209 7.99 -10.60 -12.89
CA GLN A 209 8.58 -9.73 -11.87
C GLN A 209 9.41 -10.51 -10.85
N PHE A 210 8.87 -11.63 -10.36
CA PHE A 210 9.59 -12.47 -9.41
C PHE A 210 10.91 -13.01 -9.99
N SER A 211 10.90 -13.40 -11.27
CA SER A 211 12.11 -13.82 -11.98
C SER A 211 13.11 -12.68 -12.16
N ILE A 212 12.66 -11.50 -12.60
CA ILE A 212 13.51 -10.32 -12.86
C ILE A 212 14.20 -9.87 -11.57
N PHE A 213 13.45 -9.81 -10.46
CA PHE A 213 13.95 -9.30 -9.18
C PHE A 213 14.56 -10.38 -8.29
N ARG A 214 14.68 -11.64 -8.74
CA ARG A 214 15.14 -12.75 -7.90
C ARG A 214 16.47 -12.46 -7.19
N ASN A 215 17.43 -11.87 -7.92
CA ASN A 215 18.75 -11.51 -7.39
C ASN A 215 18.71 -10.26 -6.50
N VAL A 216 17.83 -9.31 -6.80
CA VAL A 216 17.64 -8.08 -6.00
C VAL A 216 17.02 -8.44 -4.65
N ILE A 217 16.01 -9.31 -4.65
CA ILE A 217 15.38 -9.85 -3.43
C ILE A 217 16.38 -10.69 -2.63
N GLY A 218 17.13 -11.57 -3.29
CA GLY A 218 18.16 -12.40 -2.65
C GLY A 218 17.64 -13.15 -1.42
N ASN A 219 18.19 -12.82 -0.27
CA ASN A 219 17.85 -13.30 1.08
C ASN A 219 17.30 -12.18 1.98
N LYS A 220 16.77 -11.09 1.41
CA LYS A 220 16.29 -9.95 2.19
C LYS A 220 15.03 -10.33 2.96
N ARG A 221 14.98 -9.90 4.22
CA ARG A 221 13.83 -10.17 5.11
C ARG A 221 12.56 -9.43 4.68
N ARG A 222 12.73 -8.28 4.02
CA ARG A 222 11.64 -7.43 3.55
C ARG A 222 11.90 -6.96 2.12
N TRP A 223 10.88 -7.05 1.29
CA TRP A 223 10.93 -6.54 -0.07
C TRP A 223 9.53 -6.30 -0.62
N GLU A 224 9.43 -5.32 -1.50
CA GLU A 224 8.19 -4.91 -2.15
C GLU A 224 8.49 -4.64 -3.63
N ILE A 225 7.79 -5.32 -4.54
CA ILE A 225 7.84 -5.05 -5.98
C ILE A 225 6.60 -4.25 -6.37
N TYR A 226 6.83 -3.13 -7.06
CA TYR A 226 5.82 -2.24 -7.60
C TYR A 226 5.94 -2.24 -9.12
N GLY A 227 4.89 -2.67 -9.82
CA GLY A 227 4.81 -2.59 -11.29
C GLY A 227 3.66 -1.72 -11.78
N HIS A 228 3.46 -1.73 -13.10
CA HIS A 228 2.29 -1.10 -13.72
C HIS A 228 1.03 -1.96 -13.65
N ASN A 229 1.17 -3.28 -13.77
CA ASN A 229 0.03 -4.19 -13.73
C ASN A 229 0.04 -5.17 -12.56
N CYS A 230 1.17 -5.45 -11.92
CA CYS A 230 1.24 -6.38 -10.81
C CYS A 230 2.21 -5.93 -9.71
N PHE A 231 1.93 -6.39 -8.49
CA PHE A 231 2.55 -5.95 -7.24
C PHE A 231 2.76 -7.16 -6.33
N MET A 232 3.92 -7.26 -5.67
CA MET A 232 4.25 -8.38 -4.77
C MET A 232 5.06 -7.92 -3.58
N TRP A 233 4.57 -8.16 -2.36
CA TRP A 233 5.28 -7.74 -1.16
C TRP A 233 5.45 -8.89 -0.17
N TYR A 234 6.58 -8.88 0.53
CA TYR A 234 6.96 -9.83 1.55
C TYR A 234 7.58 -9.10 2.73
N ASN A 235 7.01 -9.26 3.91
CA ASN A 235 7.47 -8.62 5.14
C ASN A 235 7.38 -9.56 6.34
N ASP A 236 8.02 -9.19 7.44
CA ASP A 236 7.99 -9.87 8.74
C ASP A 236 6.98 -9.25 9.73
N TYR A 237 6.18 -8.28 9.28
CA TYR A 237 5.07 -7.68 10.02
C TYR A 237 3.81 -7.66 9.16
N GLN A 238 2.64 -7.62 9.81
CA GLN A 238 1.37 -7.54 9.11
C GLN A 238 1.16 -6.11 8.59
N PHE A 239 1.02 -5.96 7.27
CA PHE A 239 0.81 -4.66 6.59
C PHE A 239 -0.54 -4.56 5.87
N TYR A 240 -1.45 -5.51 6.13
CA TYR A 240 -2.77 -5.55 5.52
C TYR A 240 -3.86 -5.88 6.55
N SER A 241 -5.07 -5.41 6.28
CA SER A 241 -6.24 -5.73 7.09
C SER A 241 -6.82 -7.09 6.68
N ASN A 242 -7.07 -7.98 7.65
CA ASN A 242 -7.90 -9.14 7.36
C ASN A 242 -9.37 -8.67 7.30
N VAL A 243 -10.10 -9.01 6.23
CA VAL A 243 -11.54 -8.70 6.14
C VAL A 243 -12.31 -9.28 7.35
N THR A 244 -11.81 -10.40 7.91
CA THR A 244 -12.33 -11.04 9.12
C THR A 244 -12.13 -10.20 10.38
N THR A 245 -11.06 -9.38 10.48
CA THR A 245 -10.81 -8.51 11.65
C THR A 245 -11.70 -7.27 11.68
N LEU A 246 -12.21 -6.80 10.53
CA LEU A 246 -13.17 -5.68 10.50
C LEU A 246 -14.51 -6.04 11.18
N LEU A 247 -14.90 -7.32 11.17
CA LEU A 247 -16.07 -7.82 11.87
C LEU A 247 -15.84 -8.02 13.38
N SER A 248 -14.58 -8.16 13.82
CA SER A 248 -14.24 -8.22 15.24
C SER A 248 -13.99 -6.84 15.87
N ASP A 249 -13.43 -5.90 15.10
CA ASP A 249 -13.06 -4.56 15.59
C ASP A 249 -14.25 -3.61 15.74
N ALA A 250 -15.36 -3.87 15.05
CA ALA A 250 -16.65 -3.25 15.36
C ALA A 250 -17.15 -3.59 16.79
N ARG A 251 -16.55 -4.59 17.46
CA ARG A 251 -16.91 -5.00 18.82
C ARG A 251 -15.87 -4.65 19.89
N LYS A 252 -14.67 -4.21 19.53
CA LYS A 252 -13.63 -3.82 20.49
C LYS A 252 -12.77 -2.66 19.97
N THR A 253 -13.37 -1.48 19.86
CA THR A 253 -12.59 -0.23 19.89
C THR A 253 -12.94 0.53 21.17
N SER A 254 -12.19 0.28 22.23
CA SER A 254 -11.98 1.27 23.30
C SER A 254 -10.53 1.21 23.73
N CYS A 255 -9.69 1.85 22.93
CA CYS A 255 -8.32 2.20 23.32
C CYS A 255 -8.28 3.58 24.02
N GLY A 256 -9.42 4.08 24.49
CA GLY A 256 -9.54 5.35 25.22
C GLY A 256 -9.81 5.20 26.72
N GLY A 257 -10.34 4.05 27.18
CA GLY A 257 -10.76 3.89 28.57
C GLY A 257 -9.61 3.71 29.58
N ILE A 258 -8.49 3.13 29.17
CA ILE A 258 -7.35 2.88 30.09
C ILE A 258 -6.55 4.18 30.31
N PHE A 259 -6.44 5.03 29.29
CA PHE A 259 -5.68 6.28 29.35
C PHE A 259 -6.31 7.29 30.31
N GLU A 260 -7.64 7.43 30.33
CA GLU A 260 -8.33 8.31 31.28
C GLU A 260 -8.23 7.81 32.72
N ILE A 261 -8.33 6.50 32.96
CA ILE A 261 -8.25 5.93 34.32
C ILE A 261 -6.85 6.11 34.92
N VAL A 262 -5.79 5.89 34.14
CA VAL A 262 -4.41 6.03 34.60
C VAL A 262 -4.05 7.50 34.88
N VAL A 263 -4.49 8.44 34.03
CA VAL A 263 -4.29 9.89 34.26
C VAL A 263 -5.06 10.34 35.51
N THR A 264 -6.27 9.82 35.75
CA THR A 264 -7.09 10.18 36.91
C THR A 264 -6.49 9.65 38.22
N ILE A 265 -5.97 8.42 38.23
CA ILE A 265 -5.31 7.83 39.42
C ILE A 265 -3.97 8.52 39.71
N ALA A 266 -3.19 8.86 38.69
CA ALA A 266 -1.93 9.60 38.85
C ALA A 266 -2.18 11.03 39.38
N ALA A 267 -3.22 11.71 38.89
CA ALA A 267 -3.61 13.02 39.40
C ALA A 267 -4.10 12.94 40.87
N PHE A 268 -4.83 11.89 41.24
CA PHE A 268 -5.29 11.69 42.63
C PHE A 268 -4.14 11.41 43.61
N LEU A 269 -3.09 10.71 43.16
CA LEU A 269 -1.90 10.43 43.95
C LEU A 269 -0.91 11.61 44.04
N LEU A 270 -1.05 12.63 43.17
CA LEU A 270 -0.26 13.87 43.22
C LEU A 270 -0.87 14.94 44.14
N VAL A 271 -2.13 14.78 44.57
CA VAL A 271 -2.87 15.73 45.41
C VAL A 271 -2.94 15.29 46.89
N LEU A 272 -2.49 14.08 47.21
CA LEU A 272 -2.36 13.54 48.58
C LEU A 272 -0.90 13.48 49.02
#